data_AF-A0A9X6XDA3-F1
#
_entry.id   AF-A0A9X6XDA3-F1
#
_cell.length_a   1.000
_cell.length_b   1.000
_cell.length_c   1.000
_cell.angle_alpha   90.00
_cell.angle_beta   90.00
_cell.angle_gamma   90.00
#
_symmetry.space_group_name_H-M   'P 1'
#
loop_
_entity.id
_entity.type
_entity.pdbx_description
1 polymer ?
#
loop_
_entity_poly.entity_id
_entity_poly.type
_entity_poly.pdbx_seq_one_letter_code
_entity_poly.pdbx_strand_id
1 'polypeptide(L)'
;MFMFCKVCGNSLVENDRFCGNCGTKVISLKKEEVNSIIQEQINEDISLGESVSKVITSRAERSKQESATIVHNGLLSQAVSEPSVNSQVMNHMNSEQLNQFKSSMLDFWSFFKLAIKNPYGVAQGVTEKYFLKGIIILILFSLLIPVTFYNVLKIGIKSTESVLGDYTNFSSQLSFSALVISPFVLILIVHLVTVITSYIFLKGKKSNLQLKEVIARYGTLYSVSLAMYKNGVRS
;
A
#
# COMPACT_ATOMS: atom_id res chain seq x y z
N MET A 1 17.08 -14.88 -31.04
CA MET A 1 17.45 -15.10 -29.62
C MET A 1 16.67 -16.32 -29.16
N PHE A 2 17.30 -17.37 -28.64
CA PHE A 2 16.56 -18.59 -28.25
C PHE A 2 15.86 -18.39 -26.90
N MET A 3 14.55 -18.65 -26.84
CA MET A 3 13.79 -18.68 -25.59
C MET A 3 13.49 -20.13 -25.21
N PHE A 4 13.54 -20.44 -23.92
CA PHE A 4 13.30 -21.78 -23.39
C PHE A 4 12.12 -21.78 -22.42
N CYS A 5 11.36 -22.88 -22.41
CA CYS A 5 10.27 -23.08 -21.47
C CYS A 5 10.80 -23.17 -20.03
N LYS A 6 10.24 -22.38 -19.11
CA LYS A 6 10.64 -22.39 -17.69
C LYS A 6 10.27 -23.67 -16.94
N VAL A 7 9.37 -24.50 -17.50
CA VAL A 7 8.89 -25.73 -16.85
C VAL A 7 9.63 -26.96 -17.35
N CYS A 8 9.85 -27.08 -18.66
CA CYS A 8 10.45 -28.30 -19.23
C CYS A 8 11.76 -28.07 -20.01
N GLY A 9 12.23 -26.82 -20.12
CA GLY A 9 13.48 -26.50 -20.82
C GLY A 9 13.45 -26.59 -22.34
N ASN A 10 12.32 -26.96 -22.96
CA ASN A 10 12.23 -27.07 -24.41
C ASN A 10 12.37 -25.70 -25.11
N SER A 11 12.96 -25.68 -26.30
CA SER A 11 13.07 -24.48 -27.12
C SER A 11 11.68 -23.99 -27.54
N LEU A 12 11.47 -22.67 -27.49
CA LEU A 12 10.24 -22.00 -27.88
C LEU A 12 10.48 -21.17 -29.13
N VAL A 13 9.48 -21.14 -30.02
CA VAL A 13 9.50 -20.27 -31.20
C VAL A 13 8.91 -18.90 -30.82
N GLU A 14 9.44 -17.82 -31.40
CA GLU A 14 8.87 -16.48 -31.22
C GLU A 14 7.40 -16.50 -31.66
N ASN A 15 6.49 -16.13 -30.72
CA ASN A 15 5.02 -16.12 -30.81
C ASN A 15 4.26 -17.38 -30.34
N ASP A 16 4.93 -18.39 -29.79
CA ASP A 16 4.20 -19.50 -29.15
C ASP A 16 3.39 -19.01 -27.94
N ARG A 17 2.09 -19.33 -27.93
CA ARG A 17 1.20 -19.06 -26.77
C ARG A 17 1.34 -20.13 -25.68
N PHE A 18 1.76 -21.33 -26.06
CA PHE A 18 1.94 -22.48 -25.19
C PHE A 18 3.17 -23.27 -25.62
N CYS A 19 3.87 -23.90 -24.68
CA CYS A 19 4.98 -24.79 -24.99
C CYS A 19 4.45 -26.07 -25.65
N GLY A 20 4.90 -26.38 -26.87
CA GLY A 20 4.48 -27.59 -27.60
C GLY A 20 4.86 -28.92 -26.93
N ASN A 21 5.76 -28.91 -25.95
CA ASN A 21 6.18 -30.12 -25.23
C ASN A 21 5.40 -30.37 -23.93
N CYS A 22 5.14 -29.33 -23.12
CA CYS A 22 4.49 -29.50 -21.80
C CYS A 22 3.17 -28.74 -21.65
N GLY A 23 2.70 -28.03 -22.67
CA GLY A 23 1.44 -27.27 -22.64
C GLY A 23 1.45 -26.01 -21.76
N THR A 24 2.58 -25.68 -21.12
CA THR A 24 2.66 -24.50 -20.24
C THR A 24 2.53 -23.21 -21.06
N LYS A 25 1.65 -22.29 -20.61
CA LYS A 25 1.41 -20.99 -21.26
C LYS A 25 2.68 -20.14 -21.25
N VAL A 26 3.08 -19.64 -22.42
CA VAL A 26 4.23 -18.75 -22.59
C VAL A 26 3.71 -17.32 -22.54
N ILE A 27 4.10 -16.57 -21.51
CA ILE A 27 3.72 -15.17 -21.37
C ILE A 27 4.70 -14.35 -22.21
N SER A 28 4.34 -14.11 -23.47
CA SER A 28 5.07 -13.19 -24.35
C SER A 28 4.88 -11.75 -23.86
N LEU A 29 5.87 -11.23 -23.14
CA LEU A 29 5.92 -9.81 -22.78
C LEU A 29 6.39 -9.01 -24.00
N LYS A 30 5.46 -8.54 -24.82
CA LYS A 30 5.72 -7.39 -25.71
C LYS A 30 5.72 -6.14 -24.82
N LYS A 31 6.93 -5.63 -24.55
CA LYS A 31 7.23 -4.63 -23.49
C LYS A 31 6.70 -3.21 -23.77
N GLU A 32 6.06 -2.96 -24.91
CA GLU A 32 5.66 -1.60 -25.31
C GLU A 32 4.13 -1.36 -25.34
N GLU A 33 3.30 -2.40 -25.23
CA GLU A 33 1.84 -2.26 -25.37
C GLU A 33 1.08 -2.25 -24.02
N VAL A 34 1.75 -2.57 -22.91
CA VAL A 34 1.14 -2.62 -21.57
C VAL A 34 1.10 -1.24 -20.89
N ASN A 35 1.97 -0.30 -21.29
CA ASN A 35 1.95 1.06 -20.74
C ASN A 35 0.83 1.92 -21.31
N SER A 36 0.41 1.71 -22.57
CA SER A 36 -0.70 2.47 -23.18
C SER A 36 -2.05 2.05 -22.59
N ILE A 37 -2.29 0.75 -22.41
CA ILE A 37 -3.57 0.23 -21.88
C ILE A 37 -3.82 0.70 -20.43
N ILE A 38 -2.79 0.76 -19.58
CA ILE A 38 -2.92 1.24 -18.19
C ILE A 38 -3.06 2.77 -18.13
N GLN A 39 -2.40 3.51 -19.03
CA GLN A 39 -2.59 4.96 -19.14
C GLN A 39 -4.00 5.31 -19.64
N GLU A 40 -4.54 4.52 -20.58
CA GLU A 40 -5.85 4.76 -21.18
C GLU A 40 -6.99 4.43 -20.22
N GLN A 41 -6.92 3.32 -19.45
CA GLN A 41 -7.92 3.04 -18.40
C GLN A 41 -7.90 4.07 -17.27
N ILE A 42 -6.73 4.59 -16.90
CA ILE A 42 -6.62 5.64 -15.87
C ILE A 42 -7.12 6.98 -16.42
N ASN A 43 -6.87 7.30 -17.69
CA ASN A 43 -7.37 8.52 -18.33
C ASN A 43 -8.89 8.47 -18.59
N GLU A 44 -9.47 7.31 -18.90
CA GLU A 44 -10.92 7.11 -18.98
C GLU A 44 -11.60 7.29 -17.61
N ASP A 45 -11.03 6.69 -16.55
CA ASP A 45 -11.54 6.84 -15.18
C ASP A 45 -11.41 8.28 -14.63
N ILE A 46 -10.43 9.06 -15.13
CA ILE A 46 -10.22 10.47 -14.79
C ILE A 46 -11.16 11.38 -15.60
N SER A 47 -11.38 11.09 -16.89
CA SER A 47 -12.27 11.83 -17.81
C SER A 47 -13.75 11.75 -17.39
N LEU A 48 -14.21 10.59 -16.92
CA LEU A 48 -15.58 10.40 -16.42
C LEU A 48 -15.85 11.09 -15.07
N GLY A 49 -14.82 11.50 -14.33
CA GLY A 49 -14.95 12.21 -13.06
C GLY A 49 -15.32 13.70 -13.21
N GLU A 50 -15.09 14.30 -14.38
CA GLU A 50 -15.33 15.73 -14.61
C GLU A 50 -16.79 16.03 -14.99
N SER A 51 -17.55 15.04 -15.49
CA SER A 51 -18.93 15.22 -15.96
C SER A 51 -20.03 14.96 -14.92
N VAL A 52 -19.71 14.38 -13.75
CA VAL A 52 -20.71 14.02 -12.72
C VAL A 52 -21.01 15.15 -11.73
N SER A 53 -20.27 16.27 -11.77
CA SER A 53 -20.54 17.40 -10.85
C SER A 53 -21.74 18.28 -11.26
N LYS A 54 -22.53 17.91 -12.28
CA LYS A 54 -23.68 18.70 -12.76
C LYS A 54 -25.04 18.01 -12.80
N VAL A 55 -25.18 16.74 -12.36
CA VAL A 55 -26.45 15.99 -12.55
C VAL A 55 -27.11 15.48 -11.26
N ILE A 56 -26.45 15.50 -10.11
CA ILE A 56 -27.07 14.99 -8.86
C ILE A 56 -27.74 16.13 -8.08
N THR A 57 -28.74 16.75 -8.71
CA THR A 57 -29.85 17.44 -8.02
C THR A 57 -31.15 16.90 -8.60
N SER A 58 -31.54 15.70 -8.17
CA SER A 58 -32.94 15.27 -8.04
C SER A 58 -32.95 13.80 -7.64
N ARG A 59 -33.89 13.45 -6.76
CA ARG A 59 -34.28 12.08 -6.38
C ARG A 59 -33.53 11.46 -5.19
N ALA A 60 -33.84 11.98 -4.00
CA ALA A 60 -33.71 11.24 -2.74
C ALA A 60 -34.96 11.46 -1.88
N GLU A 61 -36.07 10.87 -2.30
CA GLU A 61 -37.18 10.55 -1.40
C GLU A 61 -37.66 9.13 -1.72
N ARG A 62 -38.05 8.41 -0.66
CA ARG A 62 -38.79 7.14 -0.62
C ARG A 62 -37.97 5.87 -0.41
N SER A 63 -37.72 5.55 0.87
CA SER A 63 -38.01 4.23 1.46
C SER A 63 -37.65 4.26 2.95
N LYS A 64 -38.67 4.43 3.79
CA LYS A 64 -38.71 4.00 5.19
C LYS A 64 -39.71 2.85 5.24
N GLN A 65 -39.47 1.94 6.20
CA GLN A 65 -40.47 1.14 6.92
C GLN A 65 -40.80 -0.25 6.33
N GLU A 66 -40.22 -1.29 6.94
CA GLU A 66 -41.04 -2.32 7.59
C GLU A 66 -40.22 -3.10 8.64
N SER A 67 -40.87 -3.35 9.78
CA SER A 67 -40.35 -3.95 11.01
C SER A 67 -41.09 -5.26 11.31
N ALA A 68 -40.40 -6.11 12.09
CA ALA A 68 -40.91 -7.05 13.11
C ALA A 68 -41.33 -8.49 12.71
N THR A 69 -40.73 -9.50 13.37
CA THR A 69 -41.31 -10.26 14.54
C THR A 69 -40.62 -11.64 14.73
N ILE A 70 -39.83 -11.89 15.80
CA ILE A 70 -40.00 -12.70 17.06
C ILE A 70 -40.10 -14.26 16.96
N VAL A 71 -39.36 -14.94 17.87
CA VAL A 71 -39.54 -16.26 18.59
C VAL A 71 -38.78 -17.47 18.00
N HIS A 72 -38.27 -18.51 18.71
CA HIS A 72 -37.65 -18.80 20.03
C HIS A 72 -37.41 -20.36 20.02
N ASN A 73 -36.43 -20.85 20.79
CA ASN A 73 -36.25 -22.23 21.35
C ASN A 73 -35.18 -23.17 20.76
N GLY A 74 -34.35 -23.69 21.69
CA GLY A 74 -33.48 -24.86 21.54
C GLY A 74 -32.40 -24.91 22.62
N LEU A 75 -32.71 -25.56 23.75
CA LEU A 75 -31.94 -25.63 25.00
C LEU A 75 -31.17 -26.96 25.12
N LEU A 76 -29.93 -26.87 25.63
CA LEU A 76 -29.19 -27.81 26.50
C LEU A 76 -28.58 -29.15 25.99
N SER A 77 -27.24 -29.22 26.04
CA SER A 77 -26.34 -30.30 26.55
C SER A 77 -24.92 -30.08 25.97
N GLN A 78 -23.75 -30.22 26.60
CA GLN A 78 -23.32 -30.76 27.89
C GLN A 78 -21.85 -30.32 28.15
N ALA A 79 -21.32 -30.70 29.31
CA ALA A 79 -20.19 -30.15 30.07
C ALA A 79 -18.74 -30.43 29.61
N VAL A 80 -17.86 -29.46 29.93
CA VAL A 80 -16.51 -29.51 30.57
C VAL A 80 -15.42 -30.47 30.04
N SER A 81 -14.27 -29.90 29.61
CA SER A 81 -12.89 -30.35 29.92
C SER A 81 -11.82 -29.31 29.51
N GLU A 82 -11.07 -28.83 30.50
CA GLU A 82 -9.69 -28.25 30.59
C GLU A 82 -9.07 -27.21 29.62
N PRO A 83 -8.23 -26.27 30.14
CA PRO A 83 -7.52 -25.26 29.36
C PRO A 83 -6.10 -25.72 28.95
N SER A 84 -5.85 -25.85 27.66
CA SER A 84 -4.53 -26.19 27.11
C SER A 84 -4.18 -25.28 25.93
N VAL A 85 -3.41 -24.23 26.24
CA VAL A 85 -2.42 -23.54 25.40
C VAL A 85 -2.75 -23.41 23.90
N ASN A 86 -3.38 -22.27 23.56
CA ASN A 86 -3.60 -21.80 22.19
C ASN A 86 -2.28 -21.62 21.41
N SER A 87 -1.93 -22.61 20.60
CA SER A 87 -1.01 -22.46 19.45
C SER A 87 -1.73 -22.59 18.09
N GLN A 88 -3.07 -22.51 18.07
CA GLN A 88 -3.87 -22.65 16.84
C GLN A 88 -4.18 -21.33 16.10
N VAL A 89 -3.62 -20.19 16.51
CA VAL A 89 -3.98 -18.89 15.91
C VAL A 89 -3.28 -18.62 14.55
N MET A 90 -2.33 -19.45 14.11
CA MET A 90 -1.56 -19.21 12.87
C MET A 90 -1.94 -20.07 11.64
N ASN A 91 -2.87 -21.02 11.73
CA ASN A 91 -3.09 -22.01 10.65
C ASN A 91 -4.46 -21.94 9.93
N HIS A 92 -5.21 -20.84 10.06
CA HIS A 92 -6.46 -20.67 9.29
C HIS A 92 -6.52 -19.33 8.56
N MET A 93 -5.42 -18.93 7.92
CA MET A 93 -5.52 -17.93 6.85
C MET A 93 -6.07 -18.66 5.62
N ASN A 94 -7.38 -18.48 5.36
CA ASN A 94 -8.04 -19.10 4.22
C ASN A 94 -7.32 -18.66 2.91
N SER A 95 -7.13 -19.60 1.99
CA SER A 95 -6.53 -19.35 0.66
C SER A 95 -7.14 -18.14 -0.05
N GLU A 96 -8.41 -17.84 0.20
CA GLU A 96 -9.10 -16.66 -0.32
C GLU A 96 -8.57 -15.32 0.24
N GLN A 97 -8.32 -15.22 1.56
CA GLN A 97 -7.73 -14.02 2.16
C GLN A 97 -6.32 -13.76 1.63
N LEU A 98 -5.54 -14.83 1.42
CA LEU A 98 -4.20 -14.73 0.84
C LEU A 98 -4.26 -14.23 -0.61
N ASN A 99 -5.23 -14.71 -1.39
CA ASN A 99 -5.43 -14.28 -2.78
C ASN A 99 -5.88 -12.81 -2.85
N GLN A 100 -6.78 -12.36 -1.96
CA GLN A 100 -7.20 -10.96 -1.86
C GLN A 100 -6.07 -10.02 -1.43
N PHE A 101 -5.23 -10.45 -0.48
CA PHE A 101 -4.06 -9.68 -0.09
C PHE A 101 -3.07 -9.54 -1.25
N LYS A 102 -2.80 -10.64 -1.95
CA LYS A 102 -1.87 -10.66 -3.09
C LYS A 102 -2.33 -9.76 -4.23
N SER A 103 -3.61 -9.78 -4.58
CA SER A 103 -4.15 -8.88 -5.61
C SER A 103 -4.07 -7.42 -5.17
N SER A 104 -4.41 -7.11 -3.92
CA SER A 104 -4.30 -5.77 -3.35
C SER A 104 -2.86 -5.25 -3.36
N MET A 105 -1.89 -6.13 -3.06
CA MET A 105 -0.47 -5.78 -3.05
C MET A 105 0.07 -5.51 -4.46
N LEU A 106 -0.37 -6.28 -5.46
CA LEU A 106 0.00 -6.06 -6.87
C LEU A 106 -0.59 -4.74 -7.39
N ASP A 107 -1.85 -4.46 -7.07
CA ASP A 107 -2.52 -3.22 -7.43
C ASP A 107 -1.91 -1.99 -6.72
N PHE A 108 -1.52 -2.14 -5.45
CA PHE A 108 -0.75 -1.14 -4.72
C PHE A 108 0.61 -0.88 -5.39
N TRP A 109 1.35 -1.93 -5.75
CA TRP A 109 2.67 -1.80 -6.37
C TRP A 109 2.62 -1.13 -7.74
N SER A 110 1.57 -1.41 -8.52
CA SER A 110 1.30 -0.74 -9.80
C SER A 110 1.10 0.76 -9.59
N PHE A 111 0.21 1.13 -8.68
CA PHE A 111 -0.04 2.52 -8.30
C PHE A 111 1.24 3.22 -7.81
N PHE A 112 2.01 2.56 -6.94
CA PHE A 112 3.25 3.10 -6.39
C PHE A 112 4.28 3.39 -7.50
N LYS A 113 4.47 2.47 -8.45
CA LYS A 113 5.35 2.70 -9.60
C LYS A 113 4.89 3.85 -10.48
N LEU A 114 3.59 4.00 -10.69
CA LEU A 114 3.03 5.09 -11.46
C LEU A 114 3.23 6.44 -10.75
N ALA A 115 2.96 6.48 -9.44
CA ALA A 115 3.15 7.66 -8.60
C ALA A 115 4.61 8.13 -8.59
N ILE A 116 5.59 7.21 -8.60
CA ILE A 116 7.00 7.57 -8.71
C ILE A 116 7.34 8.22 -10.05
N LYS A 117 6.76 7.71 -11.16
CA LYS A 117 7.06 8.20 -12.50
C LYS A 117 6.42 9.56 -12.78
N ASN A 118 5.21 9.80 -12.29
CA ASN A 118 4.48 11.04 -12.51
C ASN A 118 3.68 11.44 -11.25
N PRO A 119 4.34 11.92 -10.20
CA PRO A 119 3.71 12.16 -8.91
C PRO A 119 2.65 13.25 -8.95
N TYR A 120 2.90 14.32 -9.70
CA TYR A 120 1.97 15.43 -9.82
C TYR A 120 0.74 15.06 -10.66
N GLY A 121 0.92 14.36 -11.78
CA GLY A 121 -0.20 13.92 -12.62
C GLY A 121 -1.11 12.94 -11.87
N VAL A 122 -0.52 11.96 -11.19
CA VAL A 122 -1.28 11.00 -10.38
C VAL A 122 -1.97 11.72 -9.21
N ALA A 123 -1.30 12.65 -8.52
CA ALA A 123 -1.92 13.36 -7.40
C ALA A 123 -3.09 14.25 -7.82
N GLN A 124 -3.18 14.70 -9.07
CA GLN A 124 -4.33 15.48 -9.56
C GLN A 124 -5.53 14.59 -9.93
N GLY A 125 -5.29 13.41 -10.49
CA GLY A 125 -6.33 12.45 -10.90
C GLY A 125 -6.76 11.46 -9.81
N VAL A 126 -6.14 11.51 -8.64
CA VAL A 126 -6.41 10.58 -7.54
C VAL A 126 -7.74 10.91 -6.87
N THR A 127 -8.66 9.95 -6.96
CA THR A 127 -9.99 9.98 -6.32
C THR A 127 -10.01 9.21 -5.00
N GLU A 128 -11.17 9.16 -4.33
CA GLU A 128 -11.41 8.40 -3.10
C GLU A 128 -10.98 6.92 -3.17
N LYS A 129 -11.01 6.31 -4.37
CA LYS A 129 -10.61 4.90 -4.58
C LYS A 129 -9.16 4.63 -4.14
N TYR A 130 -8.29 5.64 -4.21
CA TYR A 130 -6.87 5.52 -3.87
C TYR A 130 -6.54 5.91 -2.43
N PHE A 131 -7.56 6.28 -1.64
CA PHE A 131 -7.42 6.68 -0.24
C PHE A 131 -6.64 5.67 0.60
N LEU A 132 -7.01 4.39 0.50
CA LEU A 132 -6.36 3.32 1.26
C LEU A 132 -4.89 3.19 0.88
N LYS A 133 -4.56 3.29 -0.42
CA LYS A 133 -3.18 3.25 -0.91
C LYS A 133 -2.37 4.44 -0.36
N GLY A 134 -2.98 5.62 -0.28
CA GLY A 134 -2.37 6.81 0.32
C GLY A 134 -2.02 6.61 1.81
N ILE A 135 -2.93 6.03 2.60
CA ILE A 135 -2.67 5.69 4.01
C ILE A 135 -1.51 4.72 4.14
N ILE A 136 -1.49 3.65 3.34
CA ILE A 136 -0.42 2.66 3.38
C ILE A 136 0.94 3.32 3.11
N ILE A 137 1.04 4.21 2.13
CA ILE A 137 2.29 4.94 1.84
C ILE A 137 2.68 5.85 3.02
N LEU A 138 1.73 6.55 3.63
CA LEU A 138 2.01 7.42 4.79
C LEU A 138 2.56 6.64 5.98
N ILE A 139 1.95 5.49 6.31
CA ILE A 139 2.42 4.62 7.40
C ILE A 139 3.81 4.07 7.06
N LEU A 140 4.00 3.59 5.83
CA LEU A 140 5.27 3.03 5.38
C LEU A 140 6.39 4.08 5.40
N PHE A 141 6.11 5.30 4.94
CA PHE A 141 7.04 6.43 4.97
C PHE A 141 7.40 6.82 6.41
N SER A 142 6.39 6.87 7.30
CA SER A 142 6.60 7.18 8.72
C SER A 142 7.48 6.14 9.41
N LEU A 143 7.37 4.86 9.04
CA LEU A 143 8.22 3.79 9.56
C LEU A 143 9.62 3.79 8.95
N LEU A 144 9.73 4.17 7.68
CA LEU A 144 11.00 4.17 6.96
C LEU A 144 11.98 5.19 7.57
N ILE A 145 11.54 6.40 7.91
CA ILE A 145 12.43 7.44 8.45
C ILE A 145 13.18 6.98 9.72
N PRO A 146 12.53 6.49 10.80
CA PRO A 146 13.23 6.02 11.98
C PRO A 146 14.11 4.80 11.76
N VAL A 147 13.68 3.84 10.93
CA VAL A 147 14.47 2.64 10.62
C VAL A 147 15.77 3.03 9.89
N THR A 148 15.66 3.97 8.96
CA THR A 148 16.80 4.43 8.18
C THR A 148 17.74 5.28 9.02
N PHE A 149 17.20 6.14 9.87
CA PHE A 149 17.96 6.88 10.88
C PHE A 149 18.70 5.95 11.84
N TYR A 150 18.05 4.88 12.34
CA TYR A 150 18.71 3.87 13.18
C TYR A 150 19.89 3.21 12.47
N ASN A 151 19.74 2.86 11.19
CA ASN A 151 20.82 2.27 10.40
C ASN A 151 21.98 3.24 10.17
N VAL A 152 21.69 4.50 9.82
CA VAL A 152 22.72 5.55 9.63
C VAL A 152 23.46 5.80 10.94
N LEU A 153 22.74 5.93 12.06
CA LEU A 153 23.34 6.13 13.38
C LEU A 153 24.25 4.95 13.76
N LYS A 154 23.80 3.72 13.52
CA LYS A 154 24.58 2.51 13.79
C LYS A 154 25.86 2.43 12.95
N ILE A 155 25.81 2.83 11.68
CA ILE A 155 27.00 2.90 10.80
C ILE A 155 27.95 4.01 11.28
N GLY A 156 27.40 5.18 11.64
CA GLY A 156 28.18 6.31 12.15
C GLY A 156 28.96 5.97 13.42
N ILE A 157 28.32 5.34 14.40
CA ILE A 157 28.97 4.94 15.66
C ILE A 157 30.11 3.95 15.40
N LYS A 158 29.91 2.94 14.54
CA LYS A 158 30.96 1.98 14.17
C LYS A 158 32.15 2.65 13.48
N SER A 159 31.90 3.68 12.67
CA SER A 159 32.96 4.44 12.01
C SER A 159 33.76 5.30 12.98
N THR A 160 33.17 5.70 14.12
CA THR A 160 33.86 6.50 15.14
C THR A 160 34.61 5.66 16.17
N GLU A 161 34.18 4.42 16.43
CA GLU A 161 34.90 3.49 17.33
C GLU A 161 36.34 3.23 16.85
N SER A 162 36.58 3.21 15.53
CA SER A 162 37.94 3.07 14.98
C SER A 162 38.84 4.29 15.21
N VAL A 163 38.26 5.46 15.51
CA VAL A 163 38.99 6.72 15.66
C VAL A 163 39.10 7.16 17.12
N LEU A 164 38.06 6.94 17.94
CA LEU A 164 38.00 7.41 19.32
C LEU A 164 38.43 6.37 20.38
N GLY A 165 38.68 5.12 19.98
CA GLY A 165 38.98 4.04 20.92
C GLY A 165 37.76 3.63 21.77
N ASP A 166 37.95 2.57 22.57
CA ASP A 166 36.94 1.75 23.28
C ASP A 166 36.10 2.48 24.36
N TYR A 167 36.05 3.81 24.35
CA TYR A 167 35.35 4.62 25.34
C TYR A 167 33.83 4.66 25.16
N THR A 168 33.29 4.14 24.06
CA THR A 168 31.85 4.24 23.76
C THR A 168 31.13 2.90 23.88
N ASN A 169 30.83 2.47 25.11
CA ASN A 169 29.79 1.47 25.41
C ASN A 169 28.35 1.97 25.06
N PHE A 170 28.23 2.94 24.16
CA PHE A 170 26.98 3.60 23.79
C PHE A 170 26.15 2.72 22.85
N SER A 171 26.81 1.88 22.04
CA SER A 171 26.17 0.99 21.07
C SER A 171 25.31 -0.10 21.74
N SER A 172 25.68 -0.54 22.94
CA SER A 172 24.93 -1.57 23.70
C SER A 172 23.71 -1.02 24.46
N GLN A 173 23.64 0.30 24.68
CA GLN A 173 22.54 0.93 25.43
C GLN A 173 21.38 1.40 24.54
N LEU A 174 21.58 1.50 23.23
CA LEU A 174 20.55 1.97 22.30
C LEU A 174 19.56 0.84 21.97
N SER A 175 18.46 0.81 22.72
CA SER A 175 17.34 -0.07 22.39
C SER A 175 16.68 0.34 21.06
N PHE A 176 16.51 -0.63 20.15
CA PHE A 176 15.85 -0.41 18.85
C PHE A 176 14.45 0.17 19.03
N SER A 177 13.70 -0.31 20.03
CA SER A 177 12.34 0.16 20.32
C SER A 177 12.31 1.64 20.64
N ALA A 178 13.21 2.14 21.48
CA ALA A 178 13.25 3.56 21.82
C ALA A 178 13.59 4.43 20.59
N LEU A 179 14.53 3.99 19.75
CA LEU A 179 14.99 4.79 18.61
C LEU A 179 14.10 4.67 17.36
N VAL A 180 13.27 3.63 17.25
CA VAL A 180 12.41 3.44 16.07
C VAL A 180 10.95 3.66 16.39
N ILE A 181 10.43 3.08 17.47
CA ILE A 181 8.99 3.11 17.78
C ILE A 181 8.58 4.49 18.29
N SER A 182 9.35 5.08 19.21
CA SER A 182 9.03 6.41 19.76
C SER A 182 8.96 7.50 18.67
N PRO A 183 9.99 7.66 17.81
CA PRO A 183 9.91 8.64 16.72
C PRO A 183 8.91 8.24 15.64
N PHE A 184 8.66 6.95 15.38
CA PHE A 184 7.61 6.53 14.45
C PHE A 184 6.24 7.10 14.84
N VAL A 185 5.84 6.97 16.11
CA VAL A 185 4.56 7.48 16.61
C VAL A 185 4.51 9.01 16.50
N LEU A 186 5.59 9.70 16.89
CA LEU A 186 5.67 11.16 16.78
C LEU A 186 5.54 11.62 15.33
N ILE A 187 6.26 10.99 14.40
CA ILE A 187 6.20 11.31 12.96
C ILE A 187 4.80 11.06 12.41
N LEU A 188 4.13 9.99 12.82
CA LEU A 188 2.77 9.68 12.40
C LEU A 188 1.80 10.79 12.86
N ILE A 189 1.90 11.24 14.11
CA ILE A 189 1.12 12.36 14.63
C ILE A 189 1.37 13.64 13.82
N VAL A 190 2.63 13.96 13.52
CA VAL A 190 2.99 15.12 12.70
C VAL A 190 2.38 15.02 11.29
N HIS A 191 2.41 13.85 10.66
CA HIS A 191 1.76 13.63 9.35
C HIS A 191 0.25 13.83 9.43
N LEU A 192 -0.39 13.33 10.47
CA LEU A 192 -1.83 13.49 10.69
C LEU A 192 -2.20 14.98 10.84
N VAL A 193 -1.45 15.74 11.64
CA VAL A 193 -1.64 17.19 11.77
C VAL A 193 -1.41 17.91 10.44
N THR A 194 -0.38 17.52 9.69
CA THR A 194 -0.07 18.08 8.37
C THR A 194 -1.20 17.84 7.38
N VAL A 195 -1.77 16.64 7.34
CA VAL A 195 -2.92 16.31 6.48
C VAL A 195 -4.15 17.12 6.86
N ILE A 196 -4.47 17.24 8.16
CA ILE A 196 -5.64 17.97 8.65
C ILE A 196 -5.52 19.47 8.33
N THR A 197 -4.37 20.08 8.65
CA THR A 197 -4.11 21.50 8.36
C THR A 197 -4.23 21.79 6.86
N SER A 198 -3.70 20.90 6.03
CA SER A 198 -3.80 21.00 4.57
C SER A 198 -5.22 20.81 4.06
N TYR A 199 -6.00 19.91 4.67
CA TYR A 199 -7.42 19.77 4.38
C TYR A 199 -8.19 21.06 4.69
N ILE A 200 -7.96 21.68 5.86
CA ILE A 200 -8.61 22.95 6.24
C ILE A 200 -8.28 24.04 5.21
N PHE A 201 -7.00 24.15 4.82
CA PHE A 201 -6.56 25.14 3.84
C PHE A 201 -7.19 24.94 2.46
N LEU A 202 -7.29 23.68 1.99
CA LEU A 202 -7.87 23.37 0.70
C LEU A 202 -9.41 23.49 0.69
N LYS A 203 -10.07 23.12 1.79
CA LYS A 203 -11.52 23.27 1.96
C LYS A 203 -11.96 24.73 1.89
N GLY A 204 -11.15 25.65 2.41
CA GLY A 204 -11.40 27.08 2.28
C GLY A 204 -11.44 27.59 0.83
N LYS A 205 -10.80 26.87 -0.12
CA LYS A 205 -10.75 27.23 -1.55
C LYS A 205 -11.72 26.43 -2.42
N LYS A 206 -12.12 25.22 -2.01
CA LYS A 206 -13.01 24.34 -2.77
C LYS A 206 -14.04 23.70 -1.83
N SER A 207 -15.33 23.95 -2.08
CA SER A 207 -16.43 23.52 -1.20
C SER A 207 -16.71 22.01 -1.21
N ASN A 208 -16.31 21.28 -2.26
CA ASN A 208 -16.61 19.85 -2.43
C ASN A 208 -15.43 18.89 -2.17
N LEU A 209 -14.34 19.37 -1.57
CA LEU A 209 -13.17 18.52 -1.35
C LEU A 209 -13.36 17.58 -0.16
N GLN A 210 -13.26 16.27 -0.39
CA GLN A 210 -13.32 15.27 0.67
C GLN A 210 -11.96 15.02 1.30
N LEU A 211 -11.93 14.71 2.60
CA LEU A 211 -10.69 14.41 3.33
C LEU A 211 -9.94 13.21 2.74
N LYS A 212 -10.68 12.20 2.29
CA LYS A 212 -10.11 11.00 1.65
C LYS A 212 -9.25 11.33 0.43
N GLU A 213 -9.73 12.29 -0.37
CA GLU A 213 -9.02 12.76 -1.55
C GLU A 213 -7.70 13.42 -1.14
N VAL A 214 -7.73 14.33 -0.16
CA VAL A 214 -6.52 14.99 0.35
C VAL A 214 -5.48 13.98 0.82
N ILE A 215 -5.89 12.96 1.58
CA ILE A 215 -4.99 11.89 2.05
C ILE A 215 -4.39 11.11 0.89
N ALA A 216 -5.19 10.79 -0.13
CA ALA A 216 -4.73 10.08 -1.31
C ALA A 216 -3.70 10.90 -2.12
N ARG A 217 -3.93 12.22 -2.26
CA ARG A 217 -2.97 13.14 -2.89
C ARG A 217 -1.67 13.23 -2.11
N TYR A 218 -1.74 13.39 -0.79
CA TYR A 218 -0.56 13.42 0.08
C TYR A 218 0.26 12.13 0.00
N GLY A 219 -0.39 10.97 0.11
CA GLY A 219 0.31 9.68 -0.02
C GLY A 219 1.02 9.52 -1.37
N THR A 220 0.42 10.02 -2.46
CA THR A 220 1.06 10.04 -3.78
C THR A 220 2.34 10.88 -3.78
N LEU A 221 2.30 12.08 -3.19
CA LEU A 221 3.49 12.95 -3.09
C LEU A 221 4.62 12.33 -2.27
N TYR A 222 4.29 11.62 -1.17
CA TYR A 222 5.29 10.93 -0.35
C TYR A 222 5.97 9.76 -1.07
N SER A 223 5.34 9.17 -2.11
CA SER A 223 5.97 8.10 -2.89
C SER A 223 7.26 8.56 -3.59
N VAL A 224 7.37 9.85 -3.93
CA VAL A 224 8.58 10.46 -4.52
C VAL A 224 9.73 10.42 -3.54
N SER A 225 9.48 10.85 -2.30
CA SER A 225 10.47 10.82 -1.22
C SER A 225 10.95 9.41 -0.95
N LEU A 226 10.07 8.41 -1.02
CA LEU A 226 10.42 7.00 -0.88
C LEU A 226 11.33 6.51 -2.02
N ALA A 227 11.08 6.95 -3.26
CA ALA A 227 11.92 6.60 -4.41
C ALA A 227 13.31 7.24 -4.34
N MET A 228 13.39 8.51 -3.93
CA MET A 228 14.66 9.20 -3.70
C MET A 228 15.52 8.47 -2.66
N TYR A 229 14.89 8.01 -1.57
CA TYR A 229 15.58 7.25 -0.52
C TYR A 229 16.26 5.99 -1.08
N LYS A 230 15.57 5.24 -1.96
CA LYS A 230 16.13 4.03 -2.58
C LYS A 230 17.37 4.30 -3.44
N ASN A 231 17.39 5.43 -4.15
CA ASN A 231 18.52 5.79 -5.01
C ASN A 231 19.71 6.31 -4.21
N GLY A 232 19.47 7.07 -3.12
CA GLY A 232 20.54 7.62 -2.27
C GLY A 232 21.32 6.58 -1.49
N VAL A 233 20.72 5.44 -1.12
CA VAL A 233 21.40 4.36 -0.38
C VAL A 233 22.38 3.55 -1.25
N ARG A 234 22.38 3.76 -2.58
CA ARG A 234 23.19 2.97 -3.52
C ARG A 234 24.48 3.65 -3.97
N SER A 235 24.70 4.91 -3.57
CA SER A 235 25.94 5.67 -3.79
C SER A 235 26.84 5.58 -2.58
#